data_AF-A0A954Z9A0-F1
#
_entry.id   AF-A0A954Z9A0-F1
#
_cell.length_a   1.000
_cell.length_b   1.000
_cell.length_c   1.000
_cell.angle_alpha   90.00
_cell.angle_beta   90.00
_cell.angle_gamma   90.00
#
_symmetry.space_group_name_H-M   'P 1'
#
loop_
_entity.id
_entity.type
_entity.pdbx_description
1 polymer ?
#
loop_
_entity_poly.entity_id
_entity_poly.type
_entity_poly.pdbx_seq_one_letter_code
_entity_poly.pdbx_strand_id
1 'polypeptide(L)'
;GLLRLGAFPSRKGASARLNVMVRGDEAASVDVKVVSVYPEELQVQLEPGVARGNKLMQAPLIVSIPAGTRPMALTGDNSGIAAEVETSTDRKEGEIVLSTTHPTAPEVRLRVQFAVTP
;
A
#
# COMPACT_ATOMS: atom_id res chain seq x y z
N GLY A 1 -4.56 4.88 3.95
CA GLY A 1 -5.23 3.61 4.33
C GLY A 1 -4.29 2.72 5.12
N LEU A 2 -4.77 1.59 5.66
CA LEU A 2 -3.94 0.58 6.34
C LEU A 2 -4.24 -0.82 5.77
N LEU A 3 -3.20 -1.52 5.33
CA LEU A 3 -3.23 -2.92 4.91
C LEU A 3 -2.53 -3.78 5.96
N ARG A 4 -3.18 -4.85 6.43
CA ARG A 4 -2.60 -5.84 7.34
C ARG A 4 -2.45 -7.17 6.61
N LEU A 5 -1.22 -7.58 6.33
CA LEU A 5 -0.91 -8.91 5.78
C LEU A 5 -0.75 -9.96 6.88
N GLY A 6 -0.51 -9.52 8.13
CA GLY A 6 -0.27 -10.39 9.27
C GLY A 6 1.13 -10.99 9.28
N ALA A 7 1.31 -12.05 10.07
CA ALA A 7 2.56 -12.79 10.16
C ALA A 7 2.54 -14.00 9.21
N PHE A 8 3.65 -14.23 8.49
CA PHE A 8 3.77 -15.38 7.60
C PHE A 8 5.22 -15.91 7.54
N PRO A 9 5.41 -17.23 7.30
CA PRO A 9 6.74 -17.81 7.12
C PRO A 9 7.42 -17.32 5.83
N SER A 10 8.72 -17.03 5.90
CA SER A 10 9.56 -16.59 4.79
C SER A 10 9.43 -17.53 3.58
N ARG A 11 9.39 -18.85 3.82
CA ARG A 11 9.23 -19.87 2.76
C ARG A 11 7.94 -19.79 1.95
N LYS A 12 6.90 -19.11 2.45
CA LYS A 12 5.57 -19.04 1.81
C LYS A 12 5.37 -17.73 1.05
N GLY A 13 5.97 -16.63 1.53
CA GLY A 13 5.59 -15.29 1.11
C GLY A 13 4.15 -14.95 1.49
N ALA A 14 3.69 -13.78 1.05
CA ALA A 14 2.30 -13.33 1.21
C ALA A 14 1.86 -12.45 0.05
N SER A 15 0.56 -12.42 -0.22
CA SER A 15 -0.04 -11.50 -1.18
C SER A 15 -1.43 -11.07 -0.71
N ALA A 16 -1.78 -9.82 -0.97
CA ALA A 16 -3.12 -9.29 -0.81
C ALA A 16 -3.49 -8.42 -2.01
N ARG A 17 -4.75 -8.50 -2.41
CA ARG A 17 -5.34 -7.64 -3.44
C ARG A 17 -6.17 -6.56 -2.77
N LEU A 18 -5.85 -5.31 -3.04
CA LEU A 18 -6.60 -4.14 -2.63
C LEU A 18 -7.28 -3.52 -3.84
N ASN A 19 -8.39 -2.84 -3.64
CA ASN A 19 -9.04 -2.05 -4.69
C ASN A 19 -8.88 -0.58 -4.35
N VAL A 20 -8.09 0.15 -5.14
CA VAL A 20 -8.05 1.60 -5.10
C VAL A 20 -9.29 2.11 -5.80
N MET A 21 -10.16 2.78 -5.05
CA MET A 21 -11.42 3.31 -5.56
C MET A 21 -11.32 4.81 -5.75
N VAL A 22 -11.57 5.28 -6.97
CA VAL A 22 -11.77 6.70 -7.26
C VAL A 22 -13.26 6.92 -7.45
N ARG A 23 -13.83 7.86 -6.69
CA ARG A 23 -15.26 8.19 -6.72
C ARG A 23 -15.43 9.64 -7.14
N GLY A 24 -16.47 9.92 -7.93
CA GLY A 24 -16.81 11.27 -8.38
C GLY A 24 -16.97 11.35 -9.89
N ASP A 25 -17.36 12.53 -10.36
CA ASP A 25 -17.60 12.76 -11.80
C ASP A 25 -16.33 12.64 -12.64
N GLU A 26 -15.16 12.89 -12.02
CA GLU A 26 -13.83 12.73 -12.62
C GLU A 26 -13.26 11.30 -12.47
N ALA A 27 -14.02 10.34 -11.98
CA ALA A 27 -13.46 9.01 -11.70
C ALA A 27 -12.90 8.31 -12.94
N ALA A 28 -13.46 8.57 -14.13
CA ALA A 28 -13.01 7.97 -15.38
C ALA A 28 -11.75 8.64 -15.96
N SER A 29 -11.43 9.88 -15.57
CA SER A 29 -10.30 10.66 -16.07
C SER A 29 -9.07 10.60 -15.15
N VAL A 30 -9.21 9.98 -13.97
CA VAL A 30 -8.14 9.90 -12.97
C VAL A 30 -7.19 8.76 -13.28
N ASP A 31 -5.91 9.12 -13.42
CA ASP A 31 -4.80 8.17 -13.51
C ASP A 31 -4.20 7.96 -12.12
N VAL A 32 -3.76 6.74 -11.83
CA VAL A 32 -3.15 6.35 -10.55
C VAL A 32 -1.82 5.68 -10.85
N LYS A 33 -0.76 6.10 -10.16
CA LYS A 33 0.59 5.53 -10.32
C LYS A 33 1.23 5.27 -8.97
N VAL A 34 2.02 4.22 -8.88
CA VAL A 34 2.88 3.96 -7.72
C VAL A 34 4.14 4.82 -7.87
N VAL A 35 4.41 5.66 -6.87
CA VAL A 35 5.55 6.58 -6.86
C VAL A 35 6.66 6.07 -5.95
N SER A 36 6.29 5.46 -4.82
CA SER A 36 7.24 4.96 -3.85
C SER A 36 6.69 3.73 -3.14
N VAL A 37 7.59 2.80 -2.81
CA VAL A 37 7.31 1.58 -2.09
C VAL A 37 8.42 1.36 -1.06
N TYR A 38 8.03 1.04 0.16
CA TYR A 38 8.91 0.70 1.26
C TYR A 38 8.30 -0.44 2.08
N PRO A 39 9.10 -1.44 2.51
CA PRO A 39 10.52 -1.66 2.20
C PRO A 39 10.72 -2.18 0.77
N GLU A 40 11.97 -2.35 0.33
CA GLU A 40 12.30 -2.82 -1.03
C GLU A 40 11.80 -4.25 -1.32
N GLU A 41 11.63 -5.07 -0.27
CA GLU A 41 11.09 -6.43 -0.39
C GLU A 41 9.57 -6.45 -0.65
N LEU A 42 8.89 -5.31 -0.53
CA LEU A 42 7.47 -5.18 -0.83
C LEU A 42 7.27 -4.97 -2.33
N GLN A 43 6.62 -5.91 -2.99
CA GLN A 43 6.29 -5.83 -4.40
C GLN A 43 4.86 -5.32 -4.57
N VAL A 44 4.71 -4.32 -5.43
CA VAL A 44 3.43 -3.67 -5.69
C VAL A 44 3.16 -3.69 -7.19
N GLN A 45 2.01 -4.21 -7.57
CA GLN A 45 1.53 -4.23 -8.95
C GLN A 45 0.18 -3.52 -9.00
N LEU A 46 0.11 -2.43 -9.74
CA LEU A 46 -1.13 -1.72 -10.03
C LEU A 46 -1.66 -2.19 -11.39
N GLU A 47 -2.84 -2.81 -11.38
CA GLU A 47 -3.58 -3.15 -12.59
C GLU A 47 -4.30 -1.91 -13.15
N PRO A 48 -4.58 -1.87 -14.47
CA PRO A 48 -5.35 -0.78 -15.07
C PRO A 48 -6.68 -0.55 -14.36
N GLY A 49 -7.02 0.72 -14.17
CA GLY A 49 -8.31 1.14 -13.62
C GLY A 49 -9.46 0.71 -14.52
N VAL A 50 -10.44 0.01 -13.95
CA VAL A 50 -11.68 -0.36 -14.64
C VAL A 50 -12.80 0.56 -14.15
N ALA A 51 -13.43 1.28 -15.07
CA ALA A 51 -14.64 2.04 -14.78
C ALA A 51 -15.77 1.09 -14.38
N ARG A 52 -16.40 1.37 -13.24
CA ARG A 52 -17.55 0.63 -12.68
C ARG A 52 -18.73 1.60 -12.62
N GLY A 53 -19.25 1.96 -13.79
CA GLY A 53 -20.31 2.98 -13.94
C GLY A 53 -19.75 4.39 -14.11
N ASN A 54 -20.63 5.39 -14.07
CA ASN A 54 -20.28 6.76 -14.50
C ASN A 54 -19.46 7.57 -13.47
N LYS A 55 -19.43 7.15 -12.20
CA LYS A 55 -18.80 7.91 -11.11
C LYS A 55 -17.84 7.11 -10.23
N LEU A 56 -17.40 5.95 -10.72
CA LEU A 56 -16.55 5.04 -9.97
C LEU A 56 -15.54 4.37 -10.89
N MET A 57 -14.27 4.46 -10.53
CA MET A 57 -13.18 3.69 -11.12
C MET A 57 -12.53 2.86 -10.02
N GLN A 58 -12.18 1.62 -10.37
CA GLN A 58 -11.49 0.70 -9.48
C GLN A 58 -10.19 0.26 -10.13
N ALA A 59 -9.06 0.56 -9.48
CA ALA A 59 -7.75 0.08 -9.87
C ALA A 59 -7.26 -0.97 -8.84
N PRO A 60 -7.16 -2.25 -9.22
CA PRO A 60 -6.64 -3.27 -8.33
C PRO A 60 -5.15 -3.06 -8.04
N LEU A 61 -4.79 -3.03 -6.77
CA LEU A 61 -3.43 -2.94 -6.27
C LEU A 61 -3.07 -4.26 -5.59
N ILE A 62 -2.21 -5.03 -6.22
CA ILE A 62 -1.68 -6.27 -5.66
C ILE A 62 -0.42 -5.91 -4.87
N VAL A 63 -0.42 -6.24 -3.59
CA VAL A 63 0.74 -6.09 -2.71
C VAL A 63 1.22 -7.49 -2.35
N SER A 64 2.51 -7.76 -2.53
CA SER A 64 3.07 -9.08 -2.26
C SER A 64 4.47 -8.98 -1.67
N ILE A 65 4.83 -10.01 -0.90
CA ILE A 65 6.15 -10.20 -0.33
C ILE A 65 6.58 -11.59 -0.79
N PRO A 66 7.67 -11.70 -1.58
CA PRO A 66 8.06 -12.96 -2.19
C PRO A 66 8.50 -13.98 -1.13
N ALA A 67 8.50 -15.26 -1.53
CA ALA A 67 9.10 -16.30 -0.71
C ALA A 67 10.62 -16.10 -0.62
N GLY A 68 11.21 -16.42 0.53
CA GLY A 68 12.63 -16.23 0.80
C GLY A 68 13.01 -14.83 1.28
N THR A 69 12.03 -13.93 1.47
CA THR A 69 12.27 -12.62 2.09
C THR A 69 12.89 -12.80 3.49
N ARG A 70 13.88 -11.97 3.81
CA ARG A 70 14.55 -11.98 5.12
C ARG A 70 13.54 -11.76 6.25
N PRO A 71 13.70 -12.41 7.41
CA PRO A 71 12.85 -12.15 8.56
C PRO A 71 12.86 -10.66 8.94
N MET A 72 11.67 -10.06 9.05
CA MET A 72 11.49 -8.66 9.40
C MET A 72 10.07 -8.42 9.92
N ALA A 73 9.90 -7.41 10.78
CA ALA A 73 8.61 -7.05 11.34
C ALA A 73 8.37 -5.54 11.17
N LEU A 74 7.35 -5.21 10.39
CA LEU A 74 6.85 -3.85 10.16
C LEU A 74 5.40 -3.83 10.63
N THR A 75 5.17 -3.94 11.93
CA THR A 75 3.81 -4.14 12.48
C THR A 75 3.12 -2.87 12.93
N GLY A 76 3.83 -1.73 13.01
CA GLY A 76 3.31 -0.49 13.59
C GLY A 76 2.92 -0.66 15.06
N ASP A 77 3.55 0.06 15.96
CA ASP A 77 3.11 0.19 17.34
C ASP A 77 1.71 0.85 17.37
N ASN A 78 0.68 0.07 17.67
CA ASN A 78 -0.71 0.53 17.73
C ASN A 78 -1.02 1.43 18.96
N SER A 79 0.00 2.08 19.54
CA SER A 79 -0.13 3.02 20.64
C SER A 79 -0.44 4.38 20.03
N GLY A 80 -1.70 4.82 20.11
CA GLY A 80 -2.21 6.08 19.56
C GLY A 80 -1.68 7.35 20.22
N ILE A 81 -0.36 7.50 20.31
CA ILE A 81 0.31 8.77 20.60
C ILE A 81 0.95 9.22 19.31
N ALA A 82 0.60 10.44 18.90
CA ALA A 82 1.04 11.08 17.67
C ALA A 82 2.54 10.83 17.43
N ALA A 83 2.87 10.21 16.29
CA ALA A 83 4.22 10.25 15.75
C ALA A 83 4.48 11.69 15.26
N GLU A 84 4.75 12.58 16.21
CA GLU A 84 5.45 13.82 15.94
C GLU A 84 6.86 13.46 15.47
N VAL A 85 7.21 13.94 14.27
CA VAL A 85 8.57 14.26 13.82
C VAL A 85 9.65 13.24 14.20
N GLU A 86 9.85 12.22 13.36
CA GLU A 86 11.08 11.41 13.42
C GLU A 86 11.80 11.40 12.06
N THR A 87 12.62 12.43 11.88
CA THR A 87 13.87 12.32 11.12
C THR A 87 14.76 11.25 11.76
N SER A 88 14.63 9.98 11.38
CA SER A 88 15.71 8.96 11.47
C SER A 88 15.20 7.56 11.09
N THR A 89 15.68 7.08 9.94
CA THR A 89 16.09 5.71 9.54
C THR A 89 15.24 4.44 9.87
N ASP A 90 14.41 4.39 10.91
CA ASP A 90 13.67 3.17 11.30
C ASP A 90 12.16 3.36 11.11
N ARG A 91 11.69 3.20 9.87
CA ARG A 91 10.25 3.19 9.58
C ARG A 91 9.63 1.95 10.21
N LYS A 92 8.64 2.14 11.08
CA LYS A 92 7.95 1.06 11.83
C LYS A 92 6.85 0.33 11.03
N GLU A 93 6.54 0.83 9.83
CA GLU A 93 5.51 0.33 8.93
C GLU A 93 5.99 0.38 7.48
N GLY A 94 5.50 -0.53 6.64
CA GLY A 94 5.64 -0.43 5.19
C GLY A 94 4.82 0.75 4.66
N GLU A 95 5.26 1.37 3.58
CA GLU A 95 4.58 2.50 2.95
C GLU A 95 4.51 2.33 1.44
N ILE A 96 3.34 2.55 0.87
CA ILE A 96 3.12 2.64 -0.57
C ILE A 96 2.53 4.03 -0.84
N VAL A 97 3.22 4.81 -1.66
CA VAL A 97 2.78 6.15 -2.08
C VAL A 97 2.26 6.06 -3.50
N LEU A 98 0.99 6.43 -3.67
CA LEU A 98 0.33 6.52 -4.97
C LEU A 98 0.17 8.00 -5.34
N SER A 99 0.56 8.41 -6.54
CA SER A 99 0.13 9.69 -7.11
C SER A 99 -1.16 9.50 -7.89
N THR A 100 -2.06 10.45 -7.81
CA THR A 100 -3.24 10.50 -8.67
C THR A 100 -3.36 11.86 -9.36
N THR A 101 -4.05 11.90 -10.50
CA THR A 101 -4.41 13.17 -11.15
C THR A 101 -5.68 13.80 -10.58
N HIS A 102 -6.20 13.30 -9.45
CA HIS A 102 -7.42 13.80 -8.82
C HIS A 102 -7.20 15.19 -8.21
N PRO A 103 -8.07 16.19 -8.46
CA PRO A 103 -7.85 17.58 -8.06
C PRO A 103 -7.76 17.78 -6.53
N THR A 104 -8.45 16.94 -5.76
CA THR A 104 -8.47 17.03 -4.29
C THR A 104 -7.58 15.99 -3.60
N ALA A 105 -7.01 15.03 -4.32
CA ALA A 105 -6.26 13.92 -3.74
C ALA A 105 -5.05 13.54 -4.60
N PRO A 106 -4.09 14.47 -4.83
CA PRO A 106 -2.96 14.24 -5.74
C PRO A 106 -2.01 13.15 -5.25
N GLU A 107 -2.00 12.86 -3.94
CA GLU A 107 -1.17 11.82 -3.33
C GLU A 107 -2.00 11.01 -2.32
N VAL A 108 -1.84 9.68 -2.35
CA VAL A 108 -2.48 8.75 -1.43
C VAL A 108 -1.43 7.84 -0.82
N ARG A 109 -1.33 7.85 0.50
CA ARG A 109 -0.42 6.98 1.26
C ARG A 109 -1.14 5.78 1.85
N LEU A 110 -0.59 4.60 1.61
CA LEU A 110 -1.05 3.33 2.14
C LEU A 110 0.03 2.76 3.06
N ARG A 111 -0.34 2.57 4.32
CA ARG A 111 0.50 1.90 5.31
C ARG A 111 0.31 0.40 5.21
N VAL A 112 1.38 -0.37 5.33
CA VAL A 112 1.37 -1.83 5.21
C VAL A 112 2.01 -2.44 6.45
N GLN A 113 1.25 -3.28 7.15
CA GLN A 113 1.68 -3.98 8.35
C GLN A 113 1.87 -5.46 8.08
N PHE A 114 3.06 -5.99 8.38
CA PHE A 114 3.39 -7.40 8.19
C PHE A 114 4.54 -7.87 9.08
N ALA A 115 4.65 -9.18 9.24
CA ALA A 115 5.81 -9.83 9.86
C ALA A 115 6.22 -11.09 9.08
N VAL A 116 7.49 -11.17 8.71
CA VAL A 116 8.11 -12.33 8.08
C VAL A 116 8.82 -13.12 9.15
N THR A 117 8.36 -14.35 9.40
CA THR A 117 9.03 -15.28 10.33
C THR A 117 10.00 -16.17 9.56
N PRO A 118 11.01 -16.76 10.22
CA PRO A 118 11.83 -17.82 9.63
C PRO A 118 11.00 -18.95 9.01
#